data_AF-K1RH45-F1
#
_entry.id   AF-K1RH45-F1
#
_cell.length_a   1.000
_cell.length_b   1.000
_cell.length_c   1.000
_cell.angle_alpha   90.00
_cell.angle_beta   90.00
_cell.angle_gamma   90.00
#
_symmetry.space_group_name_H-M   'P 1'
#
loop_
_entity.id
_entity.type
_entity.pdbx_description
1 polymer ?
#
loop_
_entity_poly.entity_id
_entity_poly.type
_entity_poly.pdbx_seq_one_letter_code
_entity_poly.pdbx_strand_id
1 'polypeptide(L)'
;MPACMKRGEKQLSTIGSNLSRVVTKVRWVVEACNGRLKQWQYLSKTLPNSQIPFIGDYVRIVAALCNKYRPPISRSSEEDEQVAAKMLHLSQRANTLQPLTKFGRSLMLCRH
;
A
#
# COMPACT_ATOMS: atom_id res chain seq x y z
N MET A 1 -7.42 3.37 1.80
CA MET A 1 -7.94 2.38 0.83
C MET A 1 -7.73 2.92 -0.59
N PRO A 2 -7.45 2.08 -1.60
CA PRO A 2 -7.39 2.50 -3.00
C PRO A 2 -8.70 3.16 -3.44
N ALA A 3 -8.62 4.05 -4.41
CA ALA A 3 -9.81 4.74 -4.93
C ALA A 3 -10.67 3.78 -5.77
N CYS A 4 -11.99 3.84 -5.57
CA CYS A 4 -12.95 3.13 -6.42
C CYS A 4 -13.24 3.95 -7.69
N MET A 5 -13.34 3.28 -8.83
CA MET A 5 -13.78 3.92 -10.08
C MET A 5 -15.27 4.25 -10.02
N LYS A 6 -15.67 5.38 -10.61
CA LYS A 6 -17.09 5.70 -10.75
C LYS A 6 -17.74 4.80 -11.81
N ARG A 7 -19.05 4.59 -11.69
CA ARG A 7 -19.81 3.78 -12.65
C ARG A 7 -19.67 4.37 -14.06
N GLY A 8 -19.25 3.54 -15.02
CA GLY A 8 -18.98 3.95 -16.41
C GLY A 8 -17.53 4.37 -16.68
N GLU A 9 -16.72 4.61 -15.65
CA GLU A 9 -15.29 4.87 -15.82
C GLU A 9 -14.50 3.56 -15.82
N LYS A 10 -13.69 3.35 -16.87
CA LYS A 10 -12.78 2.19 -16.99
C LYS A 10 -11.35 2.47 -16.48
N GLN A 11 -11.07 3.69 -16.02
CA GLN A 11 -9.74 4.07 -15.52
C GLN A 11 -9.81 5.23 -14.52
N LEU A 12 -9.02 5.16 -13.44
CA LEU A 12 -8.84 6.24 -12.47
C LEU A 12 -8.08 7.43 -13.08
N SER A 13 -8.26 8.62 -12.50
CA SER A 13 -7.40 9.77 -12.83
C SER A 13 -5.93 9.46 -12.53
N THR A 14 -5.00 10.16 -13.18
CA THR A 14 -3.56 9.97 -12.93
C THR A 14 -3.22 10.18 -11.45
N ILE A 15 -3.77 11.23 -10.85
CA ILE A 15 -3.61 11.53 -9.41
C ILE A 15 -4.19 10.40 -8.55
N GLY A 16 -5.44 9.98 -8.81
CA GLY A 16 -6.10 8.91 -8.04
C GLY A 16 -5.40 7.55 -8.19
N SER A 17 -4.84 7.28 -9.36
CA SER A 17 -4.04 6.07 -9.63
C SER A 17 -2.74 6.10 -8.84
N ASN A 18 -2.03 7.23 -8.82
CA ASN A 18 -0.77 7.39 -8.09
C ASN A 18 -1.00 7.27 -6.58
N LEU A 19 -2.05 7.90 -6.05
CA LEU A 19 -2.46 7.76 -4.65
C LEU A 19 -2.78 6.30 -4.30
N SER A 20 -3.51 5.60 -5.16
CA SER A 20 -3.83 4.18 -4.97
C SER A 20 -2.60 3.28 -4.98
N ARG A 21 -1.59 3.60 -5.81
CA ARG A 21 -0.29 2.89 -5.81
C ARG A 21 0.46 3.10 -4.50
N VAL A 22 0.52 4.33 -3.98
CA VAL A 22 1.15 4.64 -2.69
C VAL A 22 0.49 3.84 -1.56
N VAL A 23 -0.84 3.87 -1.47
CA VAL A 23 -1.60 3.11 -0.46
C VAL A 23 -1.29 1.61 -0.57
N THR A 24 -1.25 1.07 -1.79
CA THR A 24 -0.93 -0.35 -2.02
C THR A 24 0.48 -0.70 -1.57
N LYS A 25 1.48 0.13 -1.91
CA LYS A 25 2.88 -0.06 -1.47
C LYS A 25 3.02 -0.06 0.04
N VAL A 26 2.38 0.88 0.74
CA VAL A 26 2.41 0.94 2.22
C VAL A 26 1.70 -0.27 2.83
N ARG A 27 0.59 -0.72 2.24
CA ARG A 27 -0.15 -1.90 2.71
C ARG A 27 0.75 -3.14 2.81
N TRP A 28 1.63 -3.38 1.84
CA TRP A 28 2.56 -4.51 1.89
C TRP A 28 3.44 -4.49 3.14
N VAL A 29 3.98 -3.33 3.51
CA VAL A 29 4.81 -3.18 4.71
C VAL A 29 3.99 -3.45 5.97
N VAL A 30 2.78 -2.89 6.05
CA VAL A 30 1.86 -3.10 7.18
C VAL A 30 1.47 -4.58 7.31
N GLU A 31 1.14 -5.24 6.21
CA GLU A 31 0.79 -6.66 6.18
C GLU A 31 1.97 -7.54 6.60
N ALA A 32 3.19 -7.22 6.16
CA ALA A 32 4.39 -7.93 6.58
C ALA A 32 4.67 -7.77 8.09
N CYS A 33 4.54 -6.55 8.63
CA CYS A 33 4.62 -6.30 10.07
C CYS A 33 3.56 -7.12 10.84
N ASN A 34 2.31 -7.07 10.38
CA ASN A 34 1.20 -7.77 11.02
C ASN A 34 1.39 -9.29 10.97
N GLY A 35 1.94 -9.81 9.87
CA GLY A 35 2.35 -11.21 9.74
C GLY A 35 3.34 -11.64 10.81
N ARG A 36 4.33 -10.79 11.15
CA ARG A 36 5.28 -11.07 12.26
C ARG A 36 4.59 -11.09 13.61
N LEU A 37 3.71 -10.13 13.89
CA LEU A 37 2.97 -10.09 15.16
C LEU A 37 2.10 -11.34 15.34
N LYS A 38 1.43 -11.79 14.27
CA LYS A 38 0.58 -12.99 14.28
C LYS A 38 1.34 -14.30 14.46
N GLN A 39 2.66 -14.33 14.34
CA GLN A 39 3.45 -15.53 14.67
C GLN A 39 3.55 -15.76 16.18
N TRP A 40 3.22 -14.76 17.00
CA TRP A 40 3.19 -14.90 18.45
C TRP A 40 1.87 -15.52 18.89
N GLN A 41 1.94 -16.72 19.48
CA GLN A 41 0.78 -17.52 19.92
C GLN A 41 -0.26 -16.73 20.73
N TYR A 42 0.21 -15.77 21.53
CA TYR A 42 -0.67 -14.92 22.33
C TYR A 42 -1.50 -13.94 21.47
N LEU A 43 -0.88 -13.30 20.47
CA LEU A 43 -1.53 -12.34 19.57
C LEU A 43 -2.26 -13.02 18.40
N SER A 44 -2.03 -14.32 18.17
CA SER A 44 -2.69 -15.09 17.12
C SER A 44 -4.07 -15.63 17.55
N LYS A 45 -4.42 -15.54 18.83
CA LYS A 45 -5.64 -16.11 19.41
C LYS A 45 -6.60 -15.00 19.86
N THR A 46 -7.85 -15.37 20.08
CA THR A 46 -8.85 -14.48 20.69
C THR A 46 -8.47 -14.19 22.13
N LEU A 47 -8.37 -12.91 22.46
CA LEU A 47 -8.07 -12.45 23.81
C LEU A 47 -9.37 -12.11 24.56
N PRO A 48 -9.41 -12.32 25.89
CA PRO A 48 -10.53 -11.89 26.70
C PRO A 48 -10.73 -10.37 26.64
N ASN A 49 -11.98 -9.91 26.70
CA ASN A 49 -12.29 -8.48 26.65
C ASN A 49 -11.65 -7.66 27.79
N SER A 50 -11.35 -8.30 28.93
CA SER A 50 -10.62 -7.67 30.04
C SER A 50 -9.20 -7.23 29.65
N GLN A 51 -8.64 -7.78 28.59
CA GLN A 51 -7.29 -7.47 28.11
C GLN A 51 -7.26 -6.38 27.03
N ILE A 52 -8.41 -5.91 26.55
CA ILE A 52 -8.51 -4.85 25.53
C ILE A 52 -7.71 -3.60 25.92
N PRO A 53 -7.74 -3.11 27.18
CA PRO A 53 -6.96 -1.92 27.56
C PRO A 53 -5.44 -2.08 27.37
N PHE A 54 -4.92 -3.31 27.44
CA PHE A 54 -3.49 -3.60 27.43
C PHE A 54 -2.96 -4.07 26.07
N ILE A 55 -3.83 -4.22 25.06
CA ILE A 55 -3.44 -4.76 23.75
C ILE A 55 -2.34 -3.93 23.09
N GLY A 56 -2.39 -2.60 23.27
CA GLY A 56 -1.37 -1.69 22.76
C GLY A 56 0.01 -1.97 23.37
N ASP A 57 0.08 -2.29 24.65
CA ASP A 57 1.33 -2.62 25.34
C ASP A 57 1.89 -3.95 24.87
N TYR A 58 1.04 -4.97 24.72
CA TYR A 58 1.48 -6.27 24.19
C TYR A 58 2.06 -6.14 22.78
N VAL A 59 1.41 -5.40 21.90
CA VAL A 59 1.91 -5.15 20.54
C VAL A 59 3.22 -4.38 20.58
N ARG A 60 3.35 -3.36 21.44
CA ARG A 60 4.62 -2.59 21.59
C ARG A 60 5.77 -3.48 22.07
N ILE A 61 5.53 -4.31 23.08
CA ILE A 61 6.54 -5.24 23.61
C ILE A 61 6.98 -6.22 22.52
N VAL A 62 6.03 -6.87 21.86
CA VAL A 62 6.33 -7.83 20.79
C VAL A 62 7.05 -7.17 19.62
N ALA A 63 6.65 -5.95 19.24
CA ALA A 63 7.31 -5.19 18.18
C ALA A 63 8.76 -4.84 18.56
N ALA A 64 9.01 -4.41 19.80
CA ALA A 64 10.37 -4.14 20.29
C ALA A 64 11.26 -5.39 20.25
N LEU A 65 10.73 -6.54 20.66
CA LEU A 65 11.43 -7.83 20.55
C LEU A 65 11.73 -8.19 19.09
N CYS A 66 10.77 -8.02 18.19
CA CYS A 66 10.98 -8.24 16.76
C CYS A 66 12.05 -7.31 16.19
N ASN A 67 12.06 -6.03 16.57
CA ASN A 67 13.05 -5.07 16.08
C ASN A 67 14.46 -5.36 16.59
N LYS A 68 14.59 -5.89 17.82
CA LYS A 68 15.89 -6.22 18.41
C LYS A 68 16.48 -7.52 17.88
N TYR A 69 15.65 -8.56 17.72
CA TYR A 69 16.14 -9.93 17.50
C TYR A 69 15.83 -10.49 16.11
N ARG A 70 14.93 -9.89 15.32
CA ARG A 70 14.64 -10.37 13.97
C ARG A 70 15.34 -9.50 12.93
N PRO A 71 15.70 -10.08 11.77
CA PRO A 71 16.20 -9.30 10.65
C PRO A 71 15.14 -8.27 10.19
N PRO A 72 15.55 -7.16 9.56
CA PRO A 72 14.64 -6.18 8.96
C PRO A 72 13.63 -6.84 8.01
N ILE A 73 12.42 -6.26 7.88
CA ILE A 73 11.38 -6.78 6.96
C ILE A 73 11.81 -6.63 5.51
N SER A 74 12.49 -5.53 5.22
CA SER A 74 13.17 -5.25 3.96
C SER A 74 14.52 -4.67 4.31
N ARG A 75 15.56 -5.05 3.57
CA ARG A 75 16.81 -4.29 3.55
C ARG A 75 16.62 -3.21 2.50
N SER A 76 16.77 -1.95 2.86
CA SER A 76 16.82 -0.87 1.88
C SER A 76 18.16 -0.95 1.15
N SER A 77 18.13 -1.04 -0.17
CA SER A 77 19.33 -0.81 -0.99
C SER A 77 19.40 0.68 -1.38
N GLU A 78 20.59 1.14 -1.77
CA GLU A 78 20.77 2.48 -2.35
C GLU A 78 19.92 2.68 -3.63
N GLU A 79 19.63 1.58 -4.33
CA GLU A 79 18.73 1.57 -5.49
C GLU A 79 17.27 1.87 -5.11
N ASP A 80 16.82 1.45 -3.92
CA ASP A 80 15.45 1.71 -3.46
C ASP A 80 15.20 3.21 -3.26
N GLU A 81 16.20 3.95 -2.77
CA GLU A 81 16.11 5.41 -2.62
C GLU A 81 16.01 6.10 -3.97
N GLN A 82 16.83 5.70 -4.94
CA GLN A 82 16.78 6.22 -6.30
C GLN A 82 15.43 5.92 -6.98
N VAL A 83 14.92 4.70 -6.79
CA VAL A 83 13.60 4.29 -7.29
C VAL A 83 12.49 5.09 -6.61
N ALA A 84 12.56 5.32 -5.30
CA ALA A 84 11.58 6.12 -4.56
C ALA A 84 11.58 7.58 -5.03
N ALA A 85 12.75 8.20 -5.20
CA ALA A 85 12.90 9.56 -5.72
C ALA A 85 12.34 9.66 -7.14
N LYS A 86 12.64 8.68 -8.01
CA LYS A 86 12.08 8.59 -9.35
C LYS A 86 10.55 8.43 -9.34
N MET A 87 10.02 7.58 -8.46
CA MET A 87 8.57 7.40 -8.29
C MET A 87 7.90 8.70 -7.84
N LEU A 88 8.50 9.43 -6.90
CA LEU A 88 7.98 10.71 -6.41
C LEU A 88 7.94 11.73 -7.55
N HIS A 89 9.04 11.89 -8.28
CA HIS A 89 9.13 12.81 -9.41
C HIS A 89 8.11 12.46 -10.52
N LEU A 90 7.99 11.18 -10.88
CA LEU A 90 7.02 10.73 -11.88
C LEU A 90 5.58 10.87 -11.41
N SER A 91 5.31 10.75 -10.11
CA SER A 91 3.95 10.88 -9.56
C SER A 91 3.38 12.29 -9.71
N GLN A 92 4.25 13.31 -9.76
CA GLN A 92 3.90 14.72 -9.91
C GLN A 92 3.71 15.14 -11.37
N ARG A 93 4.19 14.34 -12.33
CA ARG A 93 4.05 14.65 -13.75
C ARG A 93 2.67 14.27 -14.28
N ALA A 94 2.09 15.16 -15.09
CA ALA A 94 0.87 14.87 -15.83
C ALA A 94 1.12 13.77 -16.89
N ASN A 95 0.19 12.82 -17.00
CA ASN A 95 0.30 11.72 -17.96
C ASN A 95 -0.12 12.20 -19.35
N THR A 96 0.85 12.45 -20.23
CA THR A 96 0.65 12.89 -21.62
C THR A 96 -0.02 11.83 -22.51
N LEU A 97 -0.08 10.56 -22.09
CA LEU A 97 -0.74 9.47 -22.81
C LEU A 97 -2.21 9.30 -22.40
N GLN A 98 -2.64 9.95 -21.31
CA GLN A 98 -4.02 9.90 -20.83
C GLN A 98 -5.07 10.44 -21.85
N PRO A 99 -4.77 11.47 -22.68
CA PRO A 99 -5.66 11.89 -23.76
C PRO A 99 -5.76 10.84 -24.88
N LEU A 100 -4.66 10.18 -25.23
CA LEU A 100 -4.62 9.17 -26.30
C LEU A 100 -5.44 7.92 -25.96
N THR A 101 -5.42 7.50 -24.69
CA THR A 101 -6.26 6.38 -24.23
C THR A 101 -7.74 6.75 -24.19
N LYS A 102 -8.10 8.04 -24.07
CA LYS A 102 -9.49 8.51 -24.22
C LYS A 102 -9.89 8.66 -25.69
N PHE A 103 -8.98 9.13 -26.56
CA PHE A 103 -9.23 9.32 -28.00
C PHE A 103 -9.41 8.00 -28.75
N GLY A 104 -8.56 7.00 -28.52
CA GLY A 104 -8.73 5.66 -29.10
C GLY A 104 -10.03 4.96 -28.68
N ARG A 105 -10.69 5.44 -27.62
CA ARG A 105 -11.99 4.93 -27.14
C ARG A 105 -13.19 5.59 -27.83
N SER A 106 -13.08 6.84 -28.29
CA SER A 106 -14.16 7.49 -29.04
C SER A 106 -14.32 6.86 -30.44
N LEU A 107 -13.22 6.48 -31.06
CA LEU A 107 -13.22 5.78 -32.37
C LEU A 107 -13.76 4.35 -32.31
N MET A 108 -13.72 3.69 -31.15
CA MET A 108 -14.33 2.35 -30.98
C MET A 108 -15.84 2.39 -30.70
N LEU A 109 -16.38 3.52 -30.23
CA LEU A 109 -17.82 3.69 -30.00
C LEU A 109 -18.60 4.14 -31.25
N CYS A 110 -17.92 4.59 -32.30
CA CYS A 110 -18.52 4.91 -33.61
C CYS A 110 -18.46 3.75 -34.62
N ARG A 111 -18.13 2.53 -34.18
CA ARG A 111 -18.26 1.31 -35.00
C ARG A 111 -19.45 0.48 -34.52
N HIS A 112 -20.66 0.98 -34.74
CA HIS A 112 -21.89 0.18 -34.88
C HIS A 112 -22.95 1.02 -35.57
#